data_AF-A0A1J3JZM2-F1
#
_entry.id   AF-A0A1J3JZM2-F1
#
_cell.length_a   1.000
_cell.length_b   1.000
_cell.length_c   1.000
_cell.angle_alpha   90.00
_cell.angle_beta   90.00
_cell.angle_gamma   90.00
#
_symmetry.space_group_name_H-M   'P 1'
#
loop_
_entity.id
_entity.type
_entity.pdbx_description
1 polymer ?
#
loop_
_entity_poly.entity_id
_entity_poly.type
_entity_poly.pdbx_seq_one_letter_code
_entity_poly.pdbx_strand_id
1 'polypeptide(L)'
;WLSWTNLTGPVPGFLSQLMNLDYLNLSFNDLSGSIPGSLSLLPKLEYIDLSRNKLTGPIPDSFGSFKGVVPALLLSHNQLSGSI
;
A
#
# COMPACT_ATOMS: atom_id res chain seq x y z
N TRP A 1 -9.66 -1.58 8.69
CA TRP A 1 -9.81 -2.74 7.79
C TRP A 1 -10.87 -2.41 6.76
N LEU A 2 -10.52 -2.41 5.47
CA LEU A 2 -11.46 -2.15 4.37
C LEU A 2 -11.32 -3.21 3.26
N SER A 3 -10.89 -4.42 3.61
CA SER A 3 -10.83 -5.52 2.66
C SER A 3 -12.23 -5.99 2.26
N TRP A 4 -12.41 -6.45 1.01
CA TRP A 4 -13.70 -6.94 0.49
C TRP A 4 -14.83 -5.90 0.46
N THR A 5 -14.51 -4.62 0.24
CA THR A 5 -15.52 -3.55 0.23
C THR A 5 -15.80 -2.98 -1.15
N ASN A 6 -15.33 -3.63 -2.22
CA ASN A 6 -15.49 -3.21 -3.60
C ASN A 6 -14.98 -1.78 -3.85
N LEU A 7 -13.93 -1.37 -3.12
CA LEU A 7 -13.29 -0.07 -3.33
C LEU A 7 -12.67 -0.03 -4.71
N THR A 8 -12.80 1.13 -5.37
CA THR A 8 -12.27 1.38 -6.72
C THR A 8 -11.42 2.64 -6.72
N GLY A 9 -10.69 2.86 -7.82
CA GLY A 9 -9.78 4.00 -7.95
C GLY A 9 -8.45 3.79 -7.23
N PRO A 10 -7.63 4.84 -7.10
CA PRO A 10 -6.29 4.72 -6.52
C PRO A 10 -6.30 4.59 -5.01
N VAL A 11 -5.23 4.02 -4.46
CA VAL A 11 -4.94 4.09 -3.03
C VAL A 11 -4.82 5.57 -2.64
N PRO A 12 -5.65 6.09 -1.73
CA PRO A 12 -5.68 7.53 -1.47
C PRO A 12 -4.39 8.02 -0.81
N GLY A 13 -3.79 9.08 -1.37
CA GLY A 13 -2.56 9.67 -0.84
C GLY A 13 -2.70 10.23 0.59
N PHE A 14 -3.91 10.61 1.02
CA PHE A 14 -4.14 11.13 2.37
C PHE A 14 -3.87 10.09 3.47
N LEU A 15 -3.79 8.79 3.14
CA LEU A 15 -3.44 7.75 4.11
C LEU A 15 -2.09 8.02 4.77
N SER A 16 -1.16 8.71 4.10
CA SER A 16 0.13 9.10 4.68
C SER A 16 0.03 10.19 5.77
N GLN A 17 -1.14 10.78 5.98
CA GLN A 17 -1.40 11.74 7.05
C GLN A 17 -1.86 11.05 8.35
N LEU A 18 -2.19 9.75 8.28
CA LEU A 18 -2.62 8.97 9.42
C LEU A 18 -1.41 8.53 10.25
N MET A 19 -0.78 9.48 10.95
CA MET A 19 0.50 9.30 11.65
C MET A 19 0.50 8.20 12.73
N ASN A 20 -0.68 7.74 13.15
CA ASN A 20 -0.86 6.64 14.10
C ASN A 20 -1.26 5.31 13.45
N LEU A 21 -1.29 5.24 12.12
CA LEU A 21 -1.63 4.03 11.39
C LEU A 21 -0.50 2.99 11.53
N ASP A 22 -0.86 1.83 12.05
CA ASP A 22 -0.01 0.67 12.26
C ASP A 22 -0.35 -0.47 11.28
N TYR A 23 -1.63 -0.63 10.95
CA TYR A 23 -2.13 -1.71 10.13
C TYR A 23 -3.00 -1.19 8.98
N LEU A 24 -2.49 -1.28 7.75
CA LEU A 24 -3.24 -0.97 6.53
C LEU A 24 -3.61 -2.25 5.79
N ASN A 25 -4.90 -2.58 5.76
CA ASN A 25 -5.42 -3.67 4.95
C ASN A 25 -6.52 -3.15 4.00
N LEU A 26 -6.19 -3.18 2.72
CA LEU A 26 -7.04 -2.86 1.58
C LEU A 26 -7.14 -4.03 0.58
N SER A 27 -6.80 -5.26 1.00
CA SER A 27 -6.79 -6.40 0.09
C SER A 27 -8.19 -6.81 -0.38
N PHE A 28 -8.27 -7.55 -1.48
CA PHE A 28 -9.54 -7.99 -2.07
C PHE A 28 -10.48 -6.81 -2.40
N ASN A 29 -9.97 -5.84 -3.15
CA ASN A 29 -10.76 -4.74 -3.71
C ASN A 29 -10.45 -4.58 -5.21
N ASP A 30 -11.02 -3.55 -5.83
CA ASP A 30 -10.81 -3.19 -7.22
C ASP A 30 -9.94 -1.92 -7.36
N LEU A 31 -9.03 -1.69 -6.41
CA LEU A 31 -8.13 -0.52 -6.43
C LEU A 31 -7.17 -0.60 -7.62
N SER A 32 -6.89 0.52 -8.25
CA SER A 32 -6.08 0.63 -9.47
C SER A 32 -5.02 1.73 -9.39
N GLY A 33 -4.16 1.86 -10.39
CA GLY A 33 -3.07 2.83 -10.38
C GLY A 33 -1.90 2.42 -9.48
N SER A 34 -0.99 3.36 -9.20
CA SER A 34 0.26 3.09 -8.49
C SER A 34 0.11 3.10 -6.97
N ILE A 35 1.02 2.38 -6.30
CA ILE A 35 1.14 2.41 -4.85
C ILE A 35 1.74 3.77 -4.44
N PRO A 36 1.14 4.52 -3.50
CA PRO A 36 1.70 5.78 -3.03
C PRO A 36 2.97 5.53 -2.22
N GLY A 37 4.11 6.06 -2.70
CA GLY A 37 5.37 6.01 -1.97
C GLY A 37 5.32 6.70 -0.62
N SER A 38 4.39 7.64 -0.43
CA SER A 38 4.18 8.37 0.83
C SER A 38 3.76 7.48 2.00
N LEU A 39 3.31 6.24 1.76
CA LEU A 39 3.07 5.27 2.83
C LEU A 39 4.34 4.97 3.64
N SER A 40 5.54 5.16 3.05
CA SER A 40 6.80 4.97 3.77
C SER A 40 7.12 6.06 4.80
N LEU A 41 6.37 7.16 4.79
CA LEU A 41 6.52 8.26 5.77
C LEU A 41 5.81 7.97 7.10
N LEU A 42 4.97 6.94 7.15
CA LEU A 42 4.19 6.59 8.34
C LEU A 42 5.09 5.91 9.39
N PRO A 43 5.30 6.53 10.56
CA PRO A 43 6.33 6.10 11.50
C PRO A 43 5.94 4.85 12.32
N LYS A 44 4.67 4.48 12.33
CA LYS A 44 4.14 3.34 13.11
C LYS A 44 3.67 2.18 12.25
N LEU A 45 3.81 2.28 10.92
CA LEU A 45 3.22 1.31 10.01
C LEU A 45 3.99 -0.02 10.07
N GLU A 46 3.33 -1.07 10.53
CA GLU A 46 3.90 -2.41 10.72
C GLU A 46 3.41 -3.41 9.66
N TYR A 47 2.29 -3.10 9.00
CA TYR A 47 1.66 -4.03 8.07
C TYR A 47 0.95 -3.30 6.93
N ILE A 48 1.20 -3.76 5.71
CA ILE A 48 0.54 -3.29 4.49
C ILE A 48 0.09 -4.51 3.68
N ASP A 49 -1.22 -4.68 3.55
CA ASP A 49 -1.82 -5.63 2.62
C ASP A 49 -2.64 -4.91 1.55
N LEU A 50 -2.07 -4.91 0.34
CA LEU A 50 -2.70 -4.42 -0.90
C LEU A 50 -2.95 -5.59 -1.88
N SER A 51 -2.83 -6.83 -1.41
CA SER A 51 -2.96 -8.00 -2.28
C SER A 51 -4.35 -8.09 -2.91
N ARG A 52 -4.46 -8.75 -4.07
CA ARG A 52 -5.73 -8.97 -4.77
C ARG A 52 -6.45 -7.65 -5.07
N ASN A 53 -5.78 -6.80 -5.83
CA ASN A 53 -6.28 -5.56 -6.40
C ASN A 53 -5.87 -5.49 -7.89
N LYS A 54 -6.08 -4.34 -8.52
CA LYS A 54 -5.70 -4.04 -9.91
C LYS A 54 -4.58 -2.98 -9.96
N LEU A 55 -3.73 -2.93 -8.94
CA LEU A 55 -2.65 -1.94 -8.86
C LEU A 55 -1.59 -2.20 -9.94
N THR A 56 -1.04 -1.14 -10.50
CA THR A 56 -0.10 -1.15 -11.62
C THR A 56 1.16 -0.34 -11.30
N GLY A 57 2.18 -0.47 -12.15
CA GLY A 57 3.45 0.26 -12.00
C GLY A 57 4.39 -0.36 -10.96
N PRO A 58 5.51 0.33 -10.64
CA PRO A 58 6.52 -0.19 -9.75
C PRO A 58 6.15 -0.13 -8.28
N ILE A 59 6.81 -1.00 -7.50
CA ILE A 59 6.92 -0.81 -6.06
C ILE A 59 7.70 0.49 -5.84
N PRO A 60 7.22 1.43 -5.01
CA PRO A 60 7.92 2.70 -4.83
C PRO A 60 9.32 2.49 -4.23
N ASP A 61 10.36 3.10 -4.80
CA ASP A 61 11.73 3.05 -4.27
C ASP A 61 11.80 3.53 -2.81
N SER A 62 10.88 4.42 -2.40
CA SER A 62 10.75 4.91 -1.04
C SER A 62 10.43 3.80 -0.02
N PHE A 63 9.97 2.63 -0.46
CA PHE A 63 9.74 1.46 0.40
C PHE A 63 11.06 0.80 0.85
N GLY A 64 12.19 1.14 0.22
CA GLY A 64 13.52 0.78 0.73
C GLY A 64 13.93 1.58 1.98
N SER A 65 13.21 2.66 2.30
CA SER A 65 13.55 3.61 3.37
C SER A 65 12.32 4.02 4.18
N PHE A 66 11.66 3.05 4.82
CA PHE A 66 10.57 3.34 5.76
C PHE A 66 11.08 4.19 6.94
N LYS A 67 10.31 5.23 7.32
CA LYS A 67 10.64 6.10 8.45
C LYS A 67 10.51 5.40 9.81
N GLY A 68 9.73 4.33 9.87
CA GLY A 68 9.47 3.52 11.06
C GLY A 68 10.06 2.12 10.95
N VAL A 69 9.30 1.14 11.40
CA VAL A 69 9.65 -0.26 11.14
C VAL A 69 9.45 -0.59 9.67
N VAL A 70 10.17 -1.61 9.19
CA VAL A 70 9.91 -2.19 7.87
C VAL A 70 8.63 -3.04 7.99
N PRO A 71 7.54 -2.69 7.29
CA PRO A 71 6.28 -3.41 7.44
C PRO A 71 6.33 -4.76 6.73
N ALA A 72 5.51 -5.70 7.20
CA ALA A 72 5.14 -6.86 6.38
C ALA A 72 4.34 -6.36 5.17
N LEU A 73 4.84 -6.65 3.97
CA LEU A 73 4.32 -6.10 2.72
C LEU A 73 3.73 -7.23 1.84
N LEU A 74 2.40 -7.24 1.70
CA LEU A 74 1.68 -8.18 0.85
C LEU A 74 1.12 -7.47 -0.38
N LEU A 75 1.72 -7.76 -1.53
CA LEU A 75 1.38 -7.14 -2.82
C LEU A 75 0.94 -8.15 -3.89
N SER A 76 0.85 -9.43 -3.54
CA SER A 76 0.52 -10.51 -4.48
C SER A 76 -0.84 -10.30 -5.15
N HIS A 77 -1.03 -10.90 -6.33
CA HIS A 77 -2.26 -10.74 -7.12
C HIS A 77 -2.59 -9.27 -7.43
N ASN A 78 -1.60 -8.55 -7.99
CA ASN A 78 -1.76 -7.25 -8.64
C ASN A 78 -1.14 -7.30 -10.04
N GLN A 79 -1.11 -6.16 -10.72
CA GLN A 79 -0.51 -5.97 -12.04
C GLN A 79 0.77 -5.11 -11.95
N LEU A 80 1.51 -5.25 -10.84
CA LEU A 80 2.74 -4.51 -10.59
C LEU A 80 3.83 -4.91 -11.60
N SER A 81 4.67 -3.94 -11.96
CA SER A 81 5.73 -4.09 -12.96
C SER A 81 7.02 -3.40 -12.48
N GLY A 82 8.08 -3.43 -13.27
CA GLY A 82 9.35 -2.78 -12.91
C GLY A 82 10.35 -3.72 -12.22
N SER A 83 11.45 -3.13 -11.76
CA SER A 83 12.59 -3.85 -11.19
C SER A 83 12.55 -3.83 -9.66
N ILE A 84 13.22 -4.81 -9.05
CA ILE A 84 13.49 -4.88 -7.61
C ILE A 84 14.93 -4.42 -7.37
#